data_AF-A0A0H4X8S1-F1
#
_entry.id   AF-A0A0H4X8S1-F1
#
_cell.length_a   1.000
_cell.length_b   1.000
_cell.length_c   1.000
_cell.angle_alpha   90.00
_cell.angle_beta   90.00
_cell.angle_gamma   90.00
#
_symmetry.space_group_name_H-M   'P 1'
#
loop_
_entity.id
_entity.type
_entity.pdbx_description
1 polymer ?
#
loop_
_entity_poly.entity_id
_entity_poly.type
_entity_poly.pdbx_seq_one_letter_code
_entity_poly.pdbx_strand_id
1 'polypeptide(L)'
;MNAFKSQQHRWAKGSIQTAKKLLPTILKSDLPLVVKREAFFHLTNNMAYLLMVLLSVLMPISMVVRFQHGLYGTLFLDLPFFLTATASVCFFYVAAQRERGAKGWERVKYLPFLMSLGIGMAISNAKAVAEALLNQQSGFARTPKTGAEGKKAVTVKKAYRGSKSLLPYVELLFAAYFTGALWFAIDARIYTSVPFIVLFLAGFLYVGSSSLLQGLSGRMKLVESSPAVEPSEEQPRRAA
;
A
#
# COMPACT_ATOMS: atom_id res chain seq x y z
N MET A 1 6.99 -2.03 10.00
CA MET A 1 6.21 -1.49 8.87
C MET A 1 7.12 -1.03 7.73
N ASN A 2 8.09 -0.16 7.97
CA ASN A 2 8.92 0.45 6.92
C ASN A 2 9.71 -0.57 6.06
N ALA A 3 10.25 -1.63 6.68
CA ALA A 3 10.93 -2.71 5.95
C ALA A 3 9.99 -3.49 5.01
N PHE A 4 8.78 -3.81 5.49
CA PHE A 4 7.77 -4.53 4.72
C PHE A 4 7.26 -3.67 3.55
N LYS A 5 6.95 -2.38 3.79
CA LYS A 5 6.56 -1.44 2.73
C LYS A 5 7.64 -1.27 1.67
N SER A 6 8.90 -1.16 2.08
CA SER A 6 10.04 -1.11 1.15
C SER A 6 10.13 -2.38 0.29
N GLN A 7 9.87 -3.55 0.88
CA GLN A 7 9.82 -4.80 0.13
C GLN A 7 8.69 -4.83 -0.90
N GLN A 8 7.46 -4.50 -0.49
CA GLN A 8 6.29 -4.45 -1.37
C GLN A 8 6.49 -3.42 -2.50
N HIS A 9 7.03 -2.25 -2.19
CA HIS A 9 7.34 -1.21 -3.17
C HIS A 9 8.30 -1.71 -4.26
N ARG A 10 9.37 -2.43 -3.87
CA ARG A 10 10.31 -3.01 -4.86
C ARG A 10 9.67 -4.12 -5.69
N TRP A 11 8.85 -4.97 -5.08
CA TRP A 11 8.13 -6.01 -5.82
C TRP A 11 7.17 -5.42 -6.85
N ALA A 12 6.39 -4.40 -6.45
CA ALA A 12 5.48 -3.71 -7.35
C ALA A 12 6.24 -3.01 -8.50
N LYS A 13 7.31 -2.27 -8.18
CA LYS A 13 8.13 -1.59 -9.19
C LYS A 13 8.77 -2.57 -10.18
N GLY A 14 9.40 -3.62 -9.67
CA GLY A 14 10.05 -4.64 -10.50
C GLY A 14 9.07 -5.40 -11.38
N SER A 15 7.89 -5.75 -10.85
CA SER A 15 6.82 -6.41 -11.62
C SER A 15 6.37 -5.55 -12.80
N ILE A 16 6.13 -4.25 -12.60
CA ILE A 16 5.72 -3.36 -13.70
C ILE A 16 6.86 -3.10 -14.70
N GLN A 17 8.11 -3.02 -14.24
CA GLN A 17 9.26 -2.92 -15.15
C GLN A 17 9.38 -4.18 -16.04
N THR A 18 9.19 -5.37 -15.45
CA THR A 18 9.13 -6.63 -16.20
C THR A 18 7.96 -6.66 -17.16
N ALA A 19 6.77 -6.19 -16.74
CA ALA A 19 5.62 -6.05 -17.62
C ALA A 19 5.94 -5.16 -18.82
N LYS A 20 6.50 -3.96 -18.61
CA LYS A 20 6.89 -3.05 -19.70
C LYS A 20 7.89 -3.69 -20.68
N LYS A 21 8.80 -4.53 -20.18
CA LYS A 21 9.83 -5.18 -21.00
C LYS A 21 9.30 -6.39 -21.77
N LEU A 22 8.52 -7.26 -21.13
CA LEU A 22 8.13 -8.56 -21.70
C LEU A 22 6.75 -8.55 -22.34
N LEU A 23 5.81 -7.74 -21.83
CA LEU A 23 4.42 -7.76 -22.30
C LEU A 23 4.30 -7.45 -23.80
N PRO A 24 5.00 -6.45 -24.38
CA PRO A 24 4.94 -6.21 -25.82
C PRO A 24 5.42 -7.41 -26.65
N THR A 25 6.46 -8.11 -26.18
CA THR A 25 7.01 -9.30 -26.85
C THR A 25 6.06 -10.48 -26.76
N ILE A 26 5.45 -10.71 -25.59
CA ILE A 26 4.47 -11.79 -25.36
C ILE A 26 3.20 -11.57 -26.18
N LEU A 27 2.73 -10.33 -26.30
CA LEU A 27 1.53 -10.04 -27.10
C LEU A 27 1.76 -10.24 -28.60
N LYS A 28 2.99 -9.99 -29.07
CA LYS A 28 3.41 -10.17 -30.48
C LYS A 28 3.80 -11.61 -30.87
N SER A 29 3.99 -12.52 -29.91
CA SER A 29 4.42 -13.89 -30.21
C SER A 29 3.27 -14.76 -30.73
N ASP A 30 3.60 -15.91 -31.34
CA ASP A 30 2.63 -16.90 -31.83
C ASP A 30 2.01 -17.78 -30.73
N LEU A 31 1.98 -17.29 -29.48
CA LEU A 31 1.41 -18.01 -28.34
C LEU A 31 -0.13 -18.03 -28.38
N PRO A 32 -0.77 -19.07 -27.81
CA PRO A 32 -2.22 -19.12 -27.64
C PRO A 32 -2.76 -17.91 -26.85
N LEU A 33 -3.95 -17.42 -27.23
CA LEU A 33 -4.59 -16.25 -26.58
C LEU A 33 -4.79 -16.43 -25.07
N VAL A 34 -5.02 -17.65 -24.61
CA VAL A 34 -5.19 -17.97 -23.18
C VAL A 34 -3.91 -17.65 -22.40
N VAL A 35 -2.75 -18.04 -22.95
CA VAL A 35 -1.43 -17.78 -22.34
C VAL A 35 -1.14 -16.27 -22.33
N LYS A 36 -1.47 -15.57 -23.42
CA LYS A 36 -1.32 -14.10 -23.50
C LYS A 36 -2.16 -13.38 -22.44
N ARG A 37 -3.41 -13.81 -22.25
CA ARG A 37 -4.32 -13.25 -21.24
C ARG A 37 -3.81 -13.48 -19.82
N GLU A 38 -3.37 -14.69 -19.51
CA GLU A 38 -2.82 -15.00 -18.19
C GLU A 38 -1.55 -14.19 -17.91
N ALA A 39 -0.63 -14.13 -18.89
CA ALA A 39 0.58 -13.32 -18.79
C ALA A 39 0.27 -11.83 -18.60
N PHE A 40 -0.73 -11.29 -19.30
CA PHE A 40 -1.18 -9.91 -19.12
C PHE A 40 -1.61 -9.67 -17.67
N PHE A 41 -2.60 -10.40 -17.17
CA PHE A 41 -3.11 -10.19 -15.81
C PHE A 41 -2.05 -10.44 -14.75
N HIS A 42 -1.20 -11.45 -14.92
CA HIS A 42 -0.13 -11.75 -13.97
C HIS A 42 0.89 -10.62 -13.89
N LEU A 43 1.35 -10.11 -15.05
CA LEU A 43 2.39 -9.07 -15.11
C LEU A 43 1.85 -7.69 -14.71
N THR A 44 0.58 -7.38 -15.01
CA THR A 44 -0.01 -6.07 -14.72
C THR A 44 -0.74 -6.00 -13.39
N ASN A 45 -0.79 -7.07 -12.60
CA ASN A 45 -1.56 -7.13 -11.35
C ASN A 45 -1.25 -5.96 -10.38
N ASN A 46 0.02 -5.55 -10.27
CA ASN A 46 0.41 -4.44 -9.40
C ASN A 46 -0.15 -3.07 -9.82
N MET A 47 -0.67 -2.93 -11.05
CA MET A 47 -1.39 -1.73 -11.49
C MET A 47 -2.65 -1.48 -10.66
N ALA A 48 -3.22 -2.52 -10.05
CA ALA A 48 -4.36 -2.42 -9.16
C ALA A 48 -4.14 -1.44 -8.01
N TYR A 49 -2.90 -1.26 -7.52
CA TYR A 49 -2.61 -0.27 -6.47
C TYR A 49 -2.83 1.17 -6.94
N LEU A 50 -2.51 1.49 -8.20
CA LEU A 50 -2.78 2.81 -8.77
C LEU A 50 -4.29 3.06 -8.88
N LEU A 51 -5.02 2.06 -9.36
CA LEU A 51 -6.49 2.09 -9.42
C LEU A 51 -7.12 2.18 -8.03
N MET A 52 -6.52 1.55 -7.03
CA MET A 52 -6.99 1.59 -5.64
C MET A 52 -6.80 2.97 -5.01
N VAL A 53 -5.72 3.69 -5.33
CA VAL A 53 -5.56 5.10 -4.92
C VAL A 53 -6.63 5.97 -5.57
N LEU A 54 -6.88 5.79 -6.87
CA LEU A 54 -7.94 6.52 -7.57
C LEU A 54 -9.32 6.24 -6.96
N LEU A 55 -9.63 4.96 -6.71
CA LEU A 55 -10.86 4.54 -6.03
C LEU A 55 -10.98 5.19 -4.65
N SER A 56 -9.89 5.25 -3.90
CA SER A 56 -9.86 5.85 -2.56
C SER A 56 -10.23 7.34 -2.59
N VAL A 57 -9.81 8.07 -3.63
CA VAL A 57 -10.18 9.48 -3.82
C VAL A 57 -11.64 9.61 -4.25
N LEU A 58 -12.05 8.82 -5.24
CA LEU A 58 -13.39 8.90 -5.85
C LEU A 58 -14.50 8.40 -4.95
N MET A 59 -14.23 7.46 -4.02
CA MET A 59 -15.27 6.83 -3.23
C MET A 59 -16.05 7.83 -2.36
N PRO A 60 -15.43 8.68 -1.52
CA PRO A 60 -16.18 9.70 -0.78
C PRO A 60 -16.84 10.75 -1.67
N ILE A 61 -16.20 11.15 -2.78
CA ILE A 61 -16.80 12.09 -3.75
C ILE A 61 -18.09 11.52 -4.33
N SER A 62 -18.03 10.27 -4.80
CA SER A 62 -19.17 9.55 -5.35
C SER A 62 -20.31 9.43 -4.33
N MET A 63 -19.98 9.20 -3.05
CA MET A 63 -20.98 9.15 -1.99
C MET A 63 -21.71 10.49 -1.81
N VAL A 64 -20.99 11.62 -1.81
CA VAL A 64 -21.58 12.95 -1.69
C VAL A 64 -22.43 13.30 -2.92
N VAL A 65 -21.93 13.03 -4.13
CA VAL A 65 -22.66 13.32 -5.38
C VAL A 65 -23.96 12.50 -5.46
N ARG A 66 -23.91 11.23 -5.06
CA ARG A 66 -25.07 10.32 -5.12
C ARG A 66 -26.05 10.52 -3.98
N PHE A 67 -25.70 11.29 -2.95
CA PHE A 67 -26.62 11.58 -1.85
C PHE A 67 -27.93 12.22 -2.35
N GLN A 68 -27.88 12.96 -3.45
CA GLN A 68 -29.04 13.61 -4.06
C GLN A 68 -29.77 12.72 -5.09
N HIS A 69 -29.21 11.58 -5.47
CA HIS A 69 -29.84 10.64 -6.39
C HIS A 69 -30.75 9.69 -5.60
N GLY A 70 -32.03 9.63 -6.00
CA GLY A 70 -33.01 8.75 -5.37
C GLY A 70 -32.56 7.29 -5.32
N LEU A 71 -33.03 6.58 -4.29
CA LEU A 71 -32.60 5.22 -3.94
C LEU A 71 -32.66 4.21 -5.12
N TYR A 72 -33.68 4.33 -5.97
CA TYR A 72 -33.89 3.40 -7.10
C TYR A 72 -32.81 3.51 -8.18
N GLY A 73 -32.44 4.73 -8.59
CA GLY A 73 -31.41 4.95 -9.60
C GLY A 73 -30.03 4.53 -9.12
N THR A 74 -29.74 4.79 -7.84
CA THR A 74 -28.49 4.37 -7.20
C THR A 74 -28.41 2.84 -7.10
N LEU A 75 -29.46 2.16 -6.65
CA LEU A 75 -29.45 0.70 -6.51
C LEU A 75 -29.44 -0.03 -7.86
N PHE A 76 -30.16 0.46 -8.87
CA PHE A 76 -30.19 -0.19 -10.19
C PHE A 76 -28.80 -0.25 -10.84
N LEU A 77 -28.01 0.81 -10.69
CA LEU A 77 -26.64 0.85 -11.19
C LEU A 77 -25.67 0.14 -10.23
N ASP A 78 -25.76 0.39 -8.93
CA ASP A 78 -24.72 -0.05 -7.99
C ASP A 78 -24.84 -1.53 -7.63
N LEU A 79 -26.05 -2.11 -7.63
CA LEU A 79 -26.27 -3.49 -7.21
C LEU A 79 -25.57 -4.51 -8.14
N PRO A 80 -25.65 -4.42 -9.48
CA PRO A 80 -24.89 -5.31 -10.37
C PRO A 80 -23.38 -5.21 -10.17
N PHE A 81 -22.83 -3.99 -10.07
CA PHE A 81 -21.39 -3.79 -9.84
C PHE A 81 -20.96 -4.31 -8.47
N PHE A 82 -21.77 -4.05 -7.44
CA PHE A 82 -21.53 -4.53 -6.09
C PHE A 82 -21.52 -6.06 -6.03
N LEU A 83 -22.52 -6.71 -6.62
CA LEU A 83 -22.63 -8.16 -6.63
C LEU A 83 -21.48 -8.82 -7.40
N THR A 84 -21.16 -8.31 -8.59
CA THR A 84 -20.08 -8.86 -9.42
C THR A 84 -18.70 -8.63 -8.79
N ALA A 85 -18.43 -7.44 -8.23
CA ALA A 85 -17.19 -7.17 -7.52
C ALA A 85 -17.04 -8.04 -6.26
N THR A 86 -18.11 -8.14 -5.46
CA THR A 86 -18.12 -8.97 -4.24
C THR A 86 -17.92 -10.45 -4.59
N ALA A 87 -18.66 -10.96 -5.59
CA ALA A 87 -18.52 -12.34 -6.05
C ALA A 87 -17.10 -12.64 -6.55
N SER A 88 -16.47 -11.71 -7.28
CA SER A 88 -15.09 -11.84 -7.74
C SER A 88 -14.10 -11.96 -6.57
N VAL A 89 -14.24 -11.09 -5.57
CA VAL A 89 -13.36 -11.10 -4.38
C VAL A 89 -13.58 -12.37 -3.55
N CYS A 90 -14.84 -12.76 -3.33
CA CYS A 90 -15.19 -13.98 -2.62
C CYS A 90 -14.63 -15.22 -3.34
N PHE A 91 -14.82 -15.32 -4.65
CA PHE A 91 -14.31 -16.44 -5.45
C PHE A 91 -12.79 -16.55 -5.35
N PHE A 92 -12.07 -15.42 -5.51
CA PHE A 92 -10.62 -15.39 -5.38
C PHE A 92 -10.15 -15.90 -4.02
N TYR A 93 -10.71 -15.38 -2.92
CA TYR A 93 -10.27 -15.78 -1.58
C TYR A 93 -10.67 -17.21 -1.21
N VAL A 94 -11.84 -17.68 -1.66
CA VAL A 94 -12.27 -19.08 -1.45
C VAL A 94 -11.37 -20.03 -2.22
N ALA A 95 -11.08 -19.75 -3.49
CA ALA A 95 -10.16 -20.54 -4.31
C ALA A 95 -8.75 -20.57 -3.68
N ALA A 96 -8.23 -19.41 -3.26
CA ALA A 96 -6.94 -19.31 -2.60
C ALA A 96 -6.88 -20.08 -1.26
N GLN A 97 -7.97 -20.11 -0.49
CA GLN A 97 -8.05 -20.90 0.74
C GLN A 97 -8.07 -22.41 0.45
N ARG A 98 -8.81 -22.82 -0.58
CA ARG A 98 -8.91 -24.22 -1.01
C ARG A 98 -7.55 -24.77 -1.44
N GLU A 99 -6.82 -24.05 -2.29
CA GLU A 99 -5.47 -24.44 -2.76
C GLU A 99 -4.46 -24.52 -1.61
N ARG A 100 -4.61 -23.69 -0.57
CA ARG A 100 -3.75 -23.73 0.63
C ARG A 100 -4.16 -24.78 1.67
N GLY A 101 -5.08 -25.68 1.33
CA GLY A 101 -5.56 -26.74 2.22
C GLY A 101 -6.25 -26.22 3.49
N ALA A 102 -6.73 -24.98 3.49
CA ALA A 102 -7.47 -24.43 4.62
C ALA A 102 -8.84 -25.11 4.71
N LYS A 103 -9.18 -25.67 5.88
CA LYS A 103 -10.51 -26.20 6.15
C LYS A 103 -11.21 -25.26 7.14
N GLY A 104 -12.27 -24.59 6.70
CA GLY A 104 -13.19 -23.83 7.58
C GLY A 104 -13.03 -22.31 7.61
N TRP A 105 -13.85 -21.68 8.46
CA TRP A 105 -14.06 -20.23 8.55
C TRP A 105 -12.97 -19.48 9.35
N GLU A 106 -12.05 -20.20 9.98
CA GLU A 106 -11.04 -19.61 10.87
C GLU A 106 -10.11 -18.62 10.18
N ARG A 107 -9.91 -18.75 8.86
CA ARG A 107 -9.06 -17.83 8.08
C ARG A 107 -9.85 -16.65 7.49
N VAL A 108 -11.17 -16.78 7.35
CA VAL A 108 -12.06 -15.73 6.82
C VAL A 108 -12.06 -14.50 7.72
N LYS A 109 -11.95 -14.68 9.05
CA LYS A 109 -11.88 -13.57 10.02
C LYS A 109 -10.69 -12.62 9.80
N TYR A 110 -9.62 -13.07 9.15
CA TYR A 110 -8.47 -12.23 8.85
C TYR A 110 -8.62 -11.45 7.54
N LEU A 111 -9.59 -11.79 6.67
CA LEU A 111 -9.79 -11.12 5.39
C LEU A 111 -9.97 -9.60 5.53
N PRO A 112 -10.83 -9.09 6.43
CA PRO A 112 -10.98 -7.63 6.62
C PRO A 112 -9.65 -6.95 6.96
N PHE A 113 -8.84 -7.59 7.80
CA PHE A 113 -7.53 -7.08 8.19
C PHE A 113 -6.52 -7.12 7.03
N LEU A 114 -6.49 -8.21 6.27
CA LEU A 114 -5.64 -8.33 5.08
C LEU A 114 -6.01 -7.28 4.02
N MET A 115 -7.30 -7.06 3.78
CA MET A 115 -7.80 -6.05 2.85
C MET A 115 -7.39 -4.65 3.32
N SER A 116 -7.63 -4.33 4.60
CA SER A 116 -7.26 -3.06 5.21
C SER A 116 -5.74 -2.81 5.10
N LEU A 117 -4.91 -3.81 5.39
CA LEU A 117 -3.45 -3.70 5.23
C LEU A 117 -3.05 -3.47 3.76
N GLY A 118 -3.68 -4.19 2.82
CA GLY A 118 -3.46 -4.01 1.38
C GLY A 118 -3.80 -2.60 0.91
N ILE A 119 -4.94 -2.07 1.33
CA ILE A 119 -5.39 -0.70 1.05
C ILE A 119 -4.42 0.32 1.64
N GLY A 120 -4.01 0.15 2.91
CA GLY A 120 -3.07 1.05 3.56
C GLY A 120 -1.70 1.14 2.86
N MET A 121 -1.27 0.06 2.20
CA MET A 121 -0.04 0.04 1.40
C MET A 121 -0.20 0.60 -0.01
N ALA A 122 -1.43 0.84 -0.48
CA ALA A 122 -1.72 1.20 -1.86
C ALA A 122 -0.99 2.46 -2.30
N ILE A 123 -0.91 3.50 -1.46
CA ILE A 123 -0.21 4.76 -1.81
C ILE A 123 1.28 4.50 -2.08
N SER A 124 1.93 3.71 -1.22
CA SER A 124 3.35 3.38 -1.36
C SER A 124 3.64 2.55 -2.61
N ASN A 125 2.76 1.60 -2.94
CA ASN A 125 2.90 0.73 -4.10
C ASN A 125 2.50 1.46 -5.40
N ALA A 126 1.46 2.31 -5.36
CA ALA A 126 1.06 3.16 -6.49
C ALA A 126 2.19 4.11 -6.90
N LYS A 127 2.91 4.69 -5.93
CA LYS A 127 4.14 5.45 -6.20
C LYS A 127 5.19 4.61 -6.94
N ALA A 128 5.39 3.36 -6.53
CA ALA A 128 6.32 2.42 -7.19
C ALA A 128 5.93 2.14 -8.64
N VAL A 129 4.63 1.92 -8.87
CA VAL A 129 4.04 1.69 -10.19
C VAL A 129 4.22 2.93 -11.07
N ALA A 130 3.90 4.12 -10.55
CA ALA A 130 4.07 5.37 -11.28
C ALA A 130 5.55 5.62 -11.65
N GLU A 131 6.48 5.39 -10.73
CA GLU A 131 7.92 5.46 -11.01
C GLU A 131 8.35 4.48 -12.12
N ALA A 132 7.82 3.24 -12.10
CA ALA A 132 8.11 2.24 -13.13
C ALA A 132 7.56 2.66 -14.50
N LEU A 133 6.35 3.24 -14.55
CA LEU A 133 5.73 3.74 -15.77
C LEU A 133 6.51 4.92 -16.35
N LEU A 134 6.96 5.85 -15.50
CA LEU A 134 7.76 7.02 -15.87
C LEU A 134 9.26 6.74 -16.10
N ASN A 135 9.68 5.46 -16.07
CA ASN A 135 11.09 5.06 -16.21
C ASN A 135 12.04 5.72 -15.19
N GLN A 136 11.54 6.12 -14.03
CA GLN A 136 12.37 6.74 -13.01
C GLN A 136 13.29 5.68 -12.38
N GLN A 137 14.60 5.88 -12.56
CA GLN A 137 15.63 5.10 -11.90
C GLN A 137 15.73 5.56 -10.44
N SER A 138 15.10 4.84 -9.52
CA SER A 138 15.27 5.10 -8.08
C SER A 138 16.37 4.18 -7.53
N GLY A 139 17.20 4.72 -6.64
CA GLY A 139 18.30 3.98 -6.04
C GLY A 139 17.80 2.70 -5.36
N PHE A 140 18.52 1.59 -5.53
CA PHE A 140 18.15 0.31 -4.94
C PHE A 140 18.29 0.37 -3.41
N ALA A 141 17.22 0.78 -2.72
CA ALA A 141 17.13 0.66 -1.28
C ALA A 141 17.10 -0.83 -0.94
N ARG A 142 18.22 -1.36 -0.42
CA ARG A 142 18.27 -2.75 0.05
C ARG A 142 17.19 -2.95 1.11
N THR A 143 16.50 -4.08 1.16
CA THR A 143 15.63 -4.39 2.30
C THR A 143 16.47 -5.04 3.39
N PRO A 144 16.30 -4.66 4.66
CA PRO A 144 16.92 -5.39 5.75
C PRO A 144 16.40 -6.83 5.76
N LYS A 145 17.31 -7.79 5.60
CA LYS A 145 17.02 -9.22 5.71
C LYS A 145 17.11 -9.62 7.19
N THR A 146 16.11 -9.27 7.99
CA THR A 146 15.96 -9.86 9.33
C THR A 146 15.35 -11.23 9.15
N GLY A 147 16.20 -12.26 9.01
CA GLY A 147 15.75 -13.66 9.05
C GLY A 147 15.11 -13.94 10.40
N ALA A 148 13.88 -14.47 10.40
CA ALA A 148 13.16 -14.88 11.59
C ALA A 148 13.32 -16.39 11.85
N GLU A 149 14.46 -16.97 11.49
CA GLU A 149 14.82 -18.35 11.79
C GLU A 149 15.97 -18.34 12.79
N GLY A 150 15.67 -18.74 14.03
CA GLY A 150 16.64 -19.25 14.99
C GLY A 150 17.73 -18.29 15.47
N LYS A 151 17.58 -17.86 16.74
CA LYS A 151 18.59 -17.21 17.61
C LYS A 151 18.73 -15.69 17.45
N LYS A 152 18.41 -15.01 18.56
CA LYS A 152 18.63 -13.59 18.90
C LYS A 152 18.76 -12.67 17.68
N ALA A 153 17.66 -12.00 17.35
CA ALA A 153 17.64 -10.89 16.40
C ALA A 153 18.76 -9.89 16.74
N VAL A 154 19.90 -10.03 16.08
CA VAL A 154 20.96 -9.04 16.12
C VAL A 154 20.32 -7.80 15.54
N THR A 155 20.10 -6.81 16.40
CA THR A 155 19.58 -5.50 15.98
C THR A 155 20.68 -4.90 15.12
N VAL A 156 20.61 -5.13 13.80
CA VAL A 156 21.58 -4.60 12.85
C VAL A 156 21.51 -3.08 12.97
N LYS A 157 22.54 -2.51 13.57
CA LYS A 157 22.72 -1.08 13.77
C LYS A 157 22.63 -0.35 12.42
N LYS A 158 21.92 0.78 12.45
CA LYS A 158 22.17 2.05 11.73
C LYS A 158 22.56 1.93 10.25
N ALA A 159 21.62 2.23 9.35
CA ALA A 159 21.87 2.98 8.10
C ALA A 159 20.66 3.00 7.14
N TYR A 160 19.50 2.44 7.49
CA TYR A 160 18.30 2.61 6.68
C TYR A 160 17.70 4.00 6.88
N ARG A 161 18.38 4.99 6.28
CA ARG A 161 17.87 6.31 5.97
C ARG A 161 16.53 6.12 5.26
N GLY A 162 15.43 6.16 6.01
CA GLY A 162 14.17 6.60 5.44
C GLY A 162 14.44 8.03 5.00
N SER A 163 14.60 8.28 3.70
CA SER A 163 14.51 9.63 3.15
C SER A 163 13.32 10.34 3.79
N LYS A 164 13.37 11.66 3.95
CA LYS A 164 12.22 12.48 4.36
C LYS A 164 11.03 12.20 3.43
N SER A 165 10.30 11.15 3.73
CA SER A 165 9.28 10.59 2.88
C SER A 165 8.02 11.29 3.32
N LEU A 166 7.44 12.10 2.44
CA LEU A 166 6.14 12.73 2.69
C LEU A 166 5.02 11.66 2.70
N LEU A 167 5.34 10.42 2.36
CA LEU A 167 4.40 9.31 2.21
C LEU A 167 3.56 9.01 3.46
N PRO A 168 4.13 8.96 4.70
CA PRO A 168 3.31 8.74 5.89
C PRO A 168 2.32 9.89 6.14
N TYR A 169 2.67 11.13 5.75
CA TYR A 169 1.77 12.27 5.86
C TYR A 169 0.64 12.18 4.83
N VAL A 170 0.95 11.74 3.60
CA VAL A 170 -0.07 11.49 2.58
C VAL A 170 -1.02 10.36 3.02
N GLU A 171 -0.49 9.29 3.61
CA GLU A 171 -1.31 8.20 4.17
C GLU A 171 -2.23 8.70 5.29
N LEU A 172 -1.73 9.54 6.20
CA LEU A 172 -2.53 10.14 7.25
C LEU A 172 -3.54 11.17 6.72
N LEU A 173 -3.23 11.88 5.62
CA LEU A 173 -4.18 12.75 4.94
C LEU A 173 -5.35 11.94 4.36
N PHE A 174 -5.07 10.79 3.74
CA PHE A 174 -6.12 9.87 3.33
C PHE A 174 -6.92 9.35 4.52
N ALA A 175 -6.28 9.02 5.65
CA ALA A 175 -7.01 8.66 6.86
C ALA A 175 -7.96 9.78 7.31
N ALA A 176 -7.49 11.03 7.38
CA ALA A 176 -8.32 12.18 7.74
C ALA A 176 -9.48 12.41 6.74
N TYR A 177 -9.22 12.23 5.44
CA TYR A 177 -10.24 12.30 4.40
C TYR A 177 -11.33 11.24 4.59
N PHE A 178 -10.95 9.99 4.90
CA PHE A 178 -11.90 8.92 5.21
C PHE A 178 -12.60 9.11 6.56
N THR A 179 -12.00 9.79 7.53
CA THR A 179 -12.69 10.22 8.76
C THR A 179 -13.81 11.21 8.46
N GLY A 180 -13.56 12.19 7.60
CA GLY A 180 -14.60 13.12 7.13
C GLY A 180 -15.72 12.40 6.36
N ALA A 181 -15.34 11.45 5.49
CA ALA A 181 -16.30 10.61 4.78
C ALA A 181 -17.16 9.77 5.74
N LEU A 182 -16.54 9.19 6.78
CA LEU A 182 -17.27 8.41 7.78
C LEU A 182 -18.26 9.27 8.56
N TRP A 183 -17.85 10.48 8.95
CA TRP A 183 -18.74 11.43 9.62
C TRP A 183 -19.93 11.80 8.74
N PHE A 184 -19.67 12.16 7.48
CA PHE A 184 -20.74 12.44 6.51
C PHE A 184 -21.67 11.23 6.31
N ALA A 185 -21.14 10.02 6.18
CA ALA A 185 -21.95 8.82 5.99
C ALA A 185 -22.89 8.56 7.19
N ILE A 186 -22.44 8.83 8.41
CA ILE A 186 -23.26 8.68 9.62
C ILE A 186 -24.33 9.77 9.69
N ASP A 187 -23.97 11.03 9.42
CA ASP A 187 -24.88 12.18 9.44
C ASP A 187 -25.99 12.05 8.38
N ALA A 188 -25.59 11.69 7.16
CA ALA A 188 -26.47 11.43 6.03
C ALA A 188 -27.23 10.08 6.12
N ARG A 189 -27.03 9.29 7.19
CA ARG A 189 -27.63 7.96 7.44
C ARG A 189 -27.38 6.93 6.34
N ILE A 190 -26.24 7.01 5.64
CA ILE A 190 -25.81 6.09 4.59
C ILE A 190 -25.02 4.93 5.20
N TYR A 191 -25.70 4.07 5.97
CA TYR A 191 -25.03 2.99 6.70
C TYR A 191 -24.42 1.90 5.81
N THR A 192 -24.93 1.72 4.58
CA THR A 192 -24.44 0.69 3.65
C THR A 192 -22.96 0.85 3.28
N SER A 193 -22.47 2.11 3.20
CA SER A 193 -21.08 2.41 2.83
C SER A 193 -20.11 2.38 4.03
N VAL A 194 -20.62 2.41 5.26
CA VAL A 194 -19.82 2.53 6.49
C VAL A 194 -18.79 1.40 6.63
N PRO A 195 -19.12 0.10 6.46
CA PRO A 195 -18.14 -0.98 6.60
C PRO A 195 -16.95 -0.83 5.64
N PHE A 196 -17.20 -0.38 4.42
CA PHE A 196 -16.15 -0.16 3.42
C PHE A 196 -15.28 1.05 3.79
N ILE A 197 -15.90 2.17 4.21
CA ILE A 197 -15.17 3.36 4.67
C ILE A 197 -14.26 3.01 5.85
N VAL A 198 -14.75 2.22 6.81
CA VAL A 198 -13.97 1.76 7.96
C VAL A 198 -12.76 0.92 7.54
N LEU A 199 -12.88 0.04 6.54
CA LEU A 199 -11.76 -0.74 6.04
C LEU A 199 -10.63 0.14 5.47
N PHE A 200 -10.99 1.15 4.69
CA PHE A 200 -10.04 2.13 4.12
C PHE A 200 -9.42 2.99 5.22
N LEU A 201 -10.24 3.52 6.13
CA LEU A 201 -9.79 4.32 7.27
C LEU A 201 -8.80 3.54 8.14
N ALA A 202 -9.17 2.33 8.56
CA ALA A 202 -8.30 1.47 9.37
C ALA A 202 -6.97 1.17 8.67
N GLY A 203 -7.00 0.98 7.35
CA GLY A 203 -5.82 0.66 6.55
C GLY A 203 -4.83 1.82 6.50
N PHE A 204 -5.31 2.99 6.08
CA PHE A 204 -4.50 4.21 6.00
C PHE A 204 -4.01 4.66 7.38
N LEU A 205 -4.86 4.59 8.40
CA LEU A 205 -4.49 4.97 9.76
C LEU A 205 -3.42 4.03 10.32
N TYR A 206 -3.58 2.71 10.17
CA TYR A 206 -2.61 1.72 10.64
C TYR A 206 -1.25 1.89 9.95
N VAL A 207 -1.25 1.97 8.62
CA VAL A 207 -0.01 2.08 7.83
C VAL A 207 0.67 3.44 8.04
N GLY A 208 -0.10 4.53 8.05
CA GLY A 208 0.42 5.89 8.27
C GLY A 208 1.01 6.07 9.67
N SER A 209 0.25 5.71 10.71
CA SER A 209 0.70 5.83 12.11
C SER A 209 1.92 4.96 12.40
N SER A 210 1.91 3.69 11.99
CA SER A 210 3.03 2.77 12.23
C SER A 210 4.30 3.16 11.45
N SER A 211 4.16 3.80 10.28
CA SER A 211 5.29 4.36 9.52
C SER A 211 5.87 5.60 10.20
N LEU A 212 4.99 6.49 10.72
CA LEU A 212 5.39 7.70 11.43
C LEU A 212 6.07 7.39 12.77
N LEU A 213 5.48 6.51 13.58
CA LEU A 213 6.03 6.07 14.87
C LEU A 213 7.43 5.46 14.71
N GLN A 214 7.64 4.58 13.71
CA GLN A 214 8.97 4.04 13.42
C GLN A 214 9.97 5.12 12.97
N GLY A 215 9.51 6.17 12.28
CA GLY A 215 10.33 7.32 11.92
C GLY A 215 10.72 8.19 13.12
N LEU A 216 9.79 8.43 14.04
CA LEU A 216 10.01 9.23 15.25
C LEU A 216 10.89 8.50 16.27
N SER A 217 10.65 7.22 16.55
CA SER A 217 11.51 6.42 17.43
C SER A 217 12.94 6.28 16.89
N GLY A 218 13.10 6.28 15.57
CA GLY A 218 14.42 6.34 14.93
C GLY A 218 15.12 7.68 15.14
N ARG A 219 14.37 8.79 15.17
CA ARG A 219 14.90 10.15 15.43
C ARG A 219 15.30 10.36 16.89
N MET A 220 14.50 9.92 17.85
CA MET A 220 14.82 10.07 19.28
C MET A 220 16.12 9.33 19.65
N LYS A 221 16.29 8.09 19.18
CA LYS A 221 17.54 7.33 19.37
C LYS A 221 18.76 7.94 18.69
N LEU A 222 18.56 8.79 17.68
CA LEU A 222 19.65 9.51 17.01
C LEU A 222 20.11 10.69 17.85
N VAL A 223 19.18 11.49 18.38
CA VAL A 223 19.46 12.62 19.27
C VAL A 223 20.18 12.16 20.53
N GLU A 224 19.79 11.02 21.08
CA GLU A 224 20.40 10.41 22.27
C GLU A 224 21.79 9.80 22.01
N SER A 225 22.15 9.55 20.73
CA SER A 225 23.43 8.91 20.35
C SER A 225 24.43 9.84 19.66
N SER A 226 24.13 11.14 19.58
CA SER A 226 25.10 12.14 19.13
C SER A 226 26.03 12.49 20.29
N PRO A 227 27.33 12.14 20.25
CA PRO A 227 28.26 12.68 21.23
C PRO A 227 28.33 14.20 21.06
N ALA A 228 28.32 14.92 22.18
CA ALA A 228 28.62 16.35 22.19
C ALA A 228 29.97 16.55 21.50
N VAL A 229 29.96 17.29 20.40
CA VAL A 229 31.20 17.66 19.71
C VAL A 229 31.90 18.66 20.62
N GLU A 230 32.94 18.22 21.33
CA GLU A 230 33.85 19.14 22.00
C GLU A 230 34.54 20.00 20.92
N PRO A 231 34.66 21.33 21.11
CA PRO A 231 35.34 22.17 20.16
C PRO A 231 36.83 21.82 20.19
N SER A 232 37.35 21.30 19.08
CA SER A 232 38.79 21.07 18.93
C SER A 232 39.53 22.41 18.98
N GLU A 233 40.41 22.57 19.97
CA GLU A 233 41.34 23.70 20.07
C GLU A 233 42.14 23.84 18.77
N GLU A 234 42.03 25.01 18.16
CA GLU A 234 42.70 25.39 16.93
C GLU A 234 44.18 25.68 17.24
N GLN A 235 45.07 24.71 16.98
CA GLN A 235 46.51 24.94 17.03
C GLN A 235 46.93 25.87 15.86
N PRO A 236 47.54 27.03 16.13
CA PRO A 236 47.95 27.94 15.07
C PRO A 236 49.16 27.35 14.35
N ARG A 237 49.03 27.13 13.04
CA ARG A 237 50.15 26.80 12.15
C ARG A 237 51.18 27.94 12.23
N ARG A 238 52.32 27.69 12.86
CA ARG A 238 53.50 28.55 12.73
C ARG A 238 54.15 28.29 11.38
N ALA A 239 54.18 29.32 10.54
CA ALA A 239 55.02 29.38 9.36
C ALA A 239 56.40 29.91 9.77
N ALA A 240 57.45 29.15 9.45
CA ALA A 240 58.81 29.58 9.11
C ALA A 240 59.57 28.34 8.61
#